data_AF-N8Y6Q6-F1
#
_entry.id   AF-N8Y6Q6-F1
#
_cell.length_a   1.000
_cell.length_b   1.000
_cell.length_c   1.000
_cell.angle_alpha   90.00
_cell.angle_beta   90.00
_cell.angle_gamma   90.00
#
_symmetry.space_group_name_H-M   'P 1'
#
loop_
_entity.id
_entity.type
_entity.pdbx_description
1 polymer ?
#
loop_
_entity_poly.entity_id
_entity_poly.type
_entity_poly.pdbx_seq_one_letter_code
_entity_poly.pdbx_strand_id
1 'polypeptide(L)'
;MNSPKLYAFFCAEECKKNEELILRIDNNLKTIYEVYSYCLINIYDKYKYINSILPENKLFFGASPDGFLDCLTEFLDQNINLLRIEIIDKGNEISENEIYVFLHGLLANILNHDYDSKLRIFVSKEILNIYLRESNRLLDLDTNPYDFVIY
;
A
#
# COMPACT_ATOMS: atom_id res chain seq x y z
N MET A 1 -21.24 -15.45 -5.98
CA MET A 1 -20.26 -14.39 -6.28
C MET A 1 -18.92 -14.86 -5.74
N ASN A 2 -17.94 -15.10 -6.61
CA ASN A 2 -16.60 -15.50 -6.18
C ASN A 2 -15.99 -14.30 -5.46
N SER A 3 -15.57 -14.47 -4.20
CA SER A 3 -14.78 -13.43 -3.55
C SER A 3 -13.51 -13.22 -4.37
N PRO A 4 -13.09 -11.97 -4.64
CA PRO A 4 -11.80 -11.72 -5.25
C PRO A 4 -10.74 -12.36 -4.34
N LYS A 5 -10.01 -13.33 -4.88
CA LYS A 5 -9.00 -14.04 -4.10
C LYS A 5 -7.91 -13.04 -3.76
N LEU A 6 -7.41 -13.10 -2.52
CA LEU A 6 -6.53 -12.08 -1.92
C LEU A 6 -5.26 -11.78 -2.75
N TYR A 7 -4.79 -12.75 -3.53
CA TYR A 7 -3.68 -12.58 -4.47
C TYR A 7 -3.98 -11.69 -5.68
N ALA A 8 -5.24 -11.44 -6.02
CA ALA A 8 -5.62 -10.56 -7.13
C ALA A 8 -5.26 -9.09 -6.86
N PHE A 9 -5.10 -8.71 -5.59
CA PHE A 9 -4.73 -7.36 -5.19
C PHE A 9 -3.23 -7.08 -5.23
N PHE A 10 -2.40 -8.14 -5.23
CA PHE A 10 -0.96 -8.01 -5.30
C PHE A 10 -0.49 -8.32 -6.71
N CYS A 11 0.07 -7.30 -7.38
CA CYS A 11 0.54 -7.44 -8.75
C CYS A 11 1.94 -8.08 -8.78
N ALA A 12 2.18 -8.96 -9.77
CA ALA A 12 3.47 -9.63 -9.99
C ALA A 12 4.28 -9.06 -11.18
N GLU A 13 3.69 -8.18 -12.00
CA GLU A 13 4.29 -7.71 -13.26
C GLU A 13 4.72 -6.24 -13.22
N GLU A 14 5.94 -5.95 -13.68
CA GLU A 14 6.33 -4.60 -14.10
C GLU A 14 5.51 -4.18 -15.33
N CYS A 15 4.40 -3.46 -15.11
CA CYS A 15 3.65 -2.89 -16.22
C CYS A 15 4.31 -1.59 -16.69
N LYS A 16 4.65 -1.52 -17.99
CA LYS A 16 5.03 -0.28 -18.66
C LYS A 16 3.77 0.51 -19.03
N LYS A 17 3.31 1.40 -18.15
CA LYS A 17 2.46 2.52 -18.55
C LYS A 17 3.18 3.83 -18.22
N ASN A 18 3.20 4.72 -19.21
CA ASN A 18 3.70 6.08 -19.02
C ASN A 18 2.77 6.78 -18.00
N GLU A 19 3.37 7.34 -16.95
CA GLU A 19 2.75 8.15 -15.87
C GLU A 19 2.24 7.43 -14.60
N GLU A 20 2.96 6.42 -14.11
CA GLU A 20 2.75 5.93 -12.73
C GLU A 20 3.53 6.79 -11.69
N LEU A 21 2.96 7.05 -10.52
CA LEU A 21 3.75 7.42 -9.34
C LEU A 21 4.13 6.14 -8.62
N ILE A 22 5.43 5.82 -8.58
CA ILE A 22 5.96 4.64 -7.90
C ILE A 22 6.55 5.06 -6.57
N LEU A 23 6.06 4.47 -5.49
CA LEU A 23 6.57 4.61 -4.12
C LEU A 23 7.20 3.30 -3.71
N ARG A 24 8.47 3.32 -3.31
CA ARG A 24 9.21 2.11 -2.93
C ARG A 24 9.57 2.16 -1.45
N ILE A 25 9.09 1.16 -0.73
CA ILE A 25 9.32 0.94 0.70
C ILE A 25 10.34 -0.19 0.83
N ASP A 26 11.46 0.12 1.46
CA ASP A 26 12.55 -0.79 1.73
C ASP A 26 13.13 -0.55 3.14
N ASN A 27 14.22 -1.25 3.47
CA ASN A 27 14.84 -1.19 4.79
C ASN A 27 15.50 0.17 5.16
N ASN A 28 15.48 1.16 4.27
CA ASN A 28 15.88 2.52 4.62
C ASN A 28 14.82 3.22 5.50
N LEU A 29 13.56 2.77 5.43
CA LEU A 29 12.47 3.25 6.28
C LEU A 29 12.41 2.35 7.52
N LYS A 30 12.76 2.91 8.67
CA LYS A 30 12.95 2.16 9.92
C LYS A 30 11.66 2.01 10.71
N THR A 31 10.78 3.01 10.67
CA THR A 31 9.53 3.01 11.44
C THR A 31 8.31 3.06 10.54
N ILE A 32 7.15 2.60 11.03
CA ILE A 32 5.91 2.69 10.25
C ILE A 32 5.52 4.14 9.95
N TYR A 33 5.85 5.06 10.86
CA TYR A 33 5.64 6.49 10.68
C TYR A 33 6.49 7.06 9.54
N GLU A 34 7.72 6.57 9.36
CA GLU A 34 8.56 6.91 8.21
C GLU A 34 7.95 6.40 6.91
N VAL A 35 7.35 5.21 6.90
CA VAL A 35 6.63 4.67 5.73
C VAL A 35 5.45 5.57 5.34
N TYR A 36 4.59 5.92 6.30
CA TYR A 36 3.46 6.82 6.04
C TYR A 36 3.92 8.19 5.54
N SER A 37 4.93 8.76 6.21
CA SER A 37 5.49 10.08 5.86
C SER A 37 6.13 10.07 4.48
N TYR A 38 6.91 9.03 4.17
CA TYR A 38 7.55 8.85 2.87
C TYR A 38 6.49 8.81 1.75
N CYS A 39 5.44 8.00 1.91
CA CYS A 39 4.41 7.87 0.89
C CYS A 39 3.72 9.21 0.63
N LEU A 40 3.29 9.90 1.69
CA LEU A 40 2.54 11.15 1.56
C LEU A 40 3.39 12.33 1.12
N ILE A 41 4.66 12.43 1.52
CA ILE A 41 5.57 13.49 1.02
C ILE A 41 5.78 13.34 -0.48
N ASN A 42 6.00 12.12 -0.97
CA ASN A 42 6.20 11.89 -2.41
C ASN A 42 4.92 12.12 -3.22
N ILE A 43 3.75 11.79 -2.66
CA ILE A 43 2.45 12.17 -3.23
C ILE A 43 2.30 13.70 -3.23
N TYR A 44 2.57 14.35 -2.11
CA TYR A 44 2.47 15.79 -1.94
C TYR A 44 3.34 16.55 -2.93
N ASP A 45 4.63 16.24 -3.00
CA ASP A 45 5.58 16.97 -3.83
C ASP A 45 5.25 16.86 -5.32
N LYS A 46 4.67 15.73 -5.74
CA LYS A 46 4.24 15.51 -7.13
C LYS A 46 2.94 16.24 -7.48
N TYR A 47 2.03 16.45 -6.52
CA TYR A 47 0.67 16.96 -6.77
C TYR A 47 0.30 18.22 -5.98
N LYS A 48 1.31 18.92 -5.44
CA LYS A 48 1.20 20.14 -4.63
C LYS A 48 0.30 21.24 -5.23
N TYR A 49 0.14 21.26 -6.55
CA TYR A 49 -0.63 22.27 -7.29
C TYR A 49 -2.02 21.81 -7.74
N ILE A 50 -2.37 20.54 -7.51
CA ILE A 50 -3.64 19.94 -7.95
C ILE A 50 -4.57 19.71 -6.76
N ASN A 51 -4.02 19.49 -5.56
CA ASN A 51 -4.81 19.07 -4.40
C ASN A 51 -4.95 20.21 -3.38
N SER A 52 -6.18 20.67 -3.15
CA SER A 52 -6.51 21.79 -2.24
C SER A 52 -6.40 21.44 -0.75
N ILE A 53 -6.37 20.16 -0.38
CA ILE A 53 -6.38 19.70 1.03
C ILE A 53 -4.96 19.49 1.57
N LEU A 54 -4.03 19.16 0.67
CA LEU A 54 -2.67 18.79 1.02
C LEU A 54 -1.84 19.91 1.71
N PRO A 55 -1.96 21.21 1.38
CA PRO A 55 -1.19 22.26 2.06
C PRO A 55 -1.55 22.48 3.53
N GLU A 56 -2.83 22.29 3.90
CA GLU A 56 -3.34 22.55 5.26
C GLU A 56 -3.11 21.37 6.22
N ASN A 57 -3.02 20.15 5.68
CA ASN A 57 -2.91 18.91 6.47
C ASN A 57 -1.50 18.32 6.56
N LYS A 58 -0.46 19.10 6.24
CA LYS A 58 0.93 18.61 6.26
C LYS A 58 1.37 18.01 7.60
N LEU A 59 0.79 18.49 8.70
CA LEU A 59 1.05 18.01 10.06
C LEU A 59 0.33 16.69 10.40
N PHE A 60 -0.72 16.32 9.66
CA PHE A 60 -1.46 15.07 9.84
C PHE A 60 -0.92 13.93 8.97
N PHE A 61 -0.01 14.24 8.02
CA PHE A 61 0.61 13.24 7.16
C PHE A 61 1.44 12.25 7.96
N GLY A 62 0.97 11.01 7.99
CA GLY A 62 1.63 9.92 8.69
C GLY A 62 1.63 10.08 10.21
N ALA A 63 0.79 10.95 10.77
CA ALA A 63 0.59 11.06 12.22
C ALA A 63 -0.14 9.83 12.79
N SER A 64 -0.97 9.17 11.98
CA SER A 64 -1.66 7.93 12.31
C SER A 64 -1.99 7.11 11.06
N PRO A 65 -2.28 5.79 11.20
CA PRO A 65 -2.78 4.97 10.09
C PRO A 65 -4.05 5.54 9.46
N ASP A 66 -5.02 5.98 10.26
CA ASP A 66 -6.29 6.52 9.77
C ASP A 66 -6.06 7.80 8.97
N GLY A 67 -5.24 8.73 9.49
CA GLY A 67 -4.92 9.98 8.79
C GLY A 67 -4.16 9.73 7.48
N PHE A 68 -3.35 8.67 7.42
CA PHE A 68 -2.73 8.24 6.17
C PHE A 68 -3.77 7.76 5.15
N LEU A 69 -4.70 6.90 5.57
CA LEU A 69 -5.71 6.32 4.68
C LEU A 69 -6.68 7.40 4.16
N ASP A 70 -7.14 8.32 5.01
CA ASP A 70 -8.00 9.44 4.59
C ASP A 70 -7.33 10.30 3.51
N CYS A 71 -6.04 10.63 3.71
CA CYS A 71 -5.28 11.40 2.73
C CYS A 71 -5.06 10.63 1.42
N LEU A 72 -4.83 9.31 1.51
CA LEU A 72 -4.66 8.45 0.34
C LEU A 72 -5.96 8.36 -0.47
N THR A 73 -7.10 8.19 0.18
CA THR A 73 -8.42 8.14 -0.46
C THR A 73 -8.71 9.44 -1.20
N GLU A 74 -8.56 10.58 -0.53
CA GLU A 74 -8.75 11.90 -1.17
C GLU A 74 -7.79 12.10 -2.36
N PHE A 75 -6.53 11.68 -2.22
CA PHE A 75 -5.58 11.70 -3.32
C PHE A 75 -6.07 10.86 -4.51
N LEU A 76 -6.51 9.62 -4.27
CA LEU A 76 -6.97 8.72 -5.33
C LEU A 76 -8.26 9.21 -5.98
N ASP A 77 -9.17 9.86 -5.24
CA ASP A 77 -10.38 10.47 -5.79
C ASP A 77 -10.06 11.59 -6.78
N GLN A 78 -9.12 12.47 -6.42
CA GLN A 78 -8.78 13.64 -7.22
C GLN A 78 -7.80 13.33 -8.38
N ASN A 79 -7.05 12.23 -8.32
CA ASN A 79 -6.00 11.95 -9.30
C ASN A 79 -6.43 11.01 -10.42
N ILE A 80 -5.92 11.32 -11.61
CA ILE A 80 -6.11 10.57 -12.85
C ILE A 80 -4.99 9.54 -13.05
N ASN A 81 -3.84 9.74 -12.39
CA ASN A 81 -2.65 8.90 -12.54
C ASN A 81 -2.69 7.68 -11.61
N LEU A 82 -2.08 6.59 -12.08
CA LEU A 82 -1.95 5.37 -11.30
C LEU A 82 -0.87 5.53 -10.22
N LEU A 83 -1.21 5.17 -8.98
CA LEU A 83 -0.28 5.02 -7.86
C LEU A 83 0.15 3.57 -7.72
N ARG A 84 1.46 3.35 -7.65
CA ARG A 84 2.07 2.05 -7.35
C ARG A 84 2.82 2.15 -6.03
N ILE A 85 2.49 1.28 -5.08
CA ILE A 85 3.25 1.11 -3.84
C ILE A 85 3.95 -0.24 -3.90
N GLU A 86 5.28 -0.22 -3.86
CA GLU A 86 6.15 -1.40 -3.84
C GLU A 86 6.75 -1.56 -2.45
N ILE A 87 6.45 -2.67 -1.76
CA ILE A 87 6.96 -2.96 -0.41
C ILE A 87 7.90 -4.15 -0.52
N ILE A 88 9.20 -3.84 -0.58
CA ILE A 88 10.24 -4.82 -0.81
C ILE A 88 10.73 -5.41 0.52
N ASP A 89 10.83 -4.56 1.53
CA ASP A 89 11.32 -4.90 2.87
C ASP A 89 10.60 -3.97 3.86
N LYS A 90 10.32 -4.47 5.07
CA LYS A 90 9.66 -3.70 6.13
C LYS A 90 10.64 -2.93 7.01
N GLY A 91 11.93 -3.15 6.87
CA GLY A 91 12.93 -2.65 7.80
C GLY A 91 12.95 -3.42 9.12
N ASN A 92 14.02 -3.19 9.88
CA ASN A 92 14.31 -3.96 11.08
C ASN A 92 13.44 -3.57 12.29
N GLU A 93 13.05 -2.30 12.38
CA GLU A 93 12.35 -1.76 13.56
C GLU A 93 10.83 -1.75 13.41
N ILE A 94 10.29 -1.96 12.19
CA ILE A 94 8.84 -2.11 11.97
C ILE A 94 8.41 -3.52 12.38
N SER A 95 7.39 -3.62 13.23
CA SER A 95 6.82 -4.90 13.61
C SER A 95 5.98 -5.50 12.47
N GLU A 96 5.87 -6.83 12.47
CA GLU A 96 5.07 -7.56 11.47
C GLU A 96 3.59 -7.15 11.53
N ASN A 97 3.07 -6.87 12.72
CA ASN A 97 1.71 -6.38 12.91
C ASN A 97 1.49 -4.98 12.30
N GLU A 98 2.46 -4.07 12.41
CA GLU A 98 2.36 -2.74 11.79
C GLU A 98 2.31 -2.84 10.26
N ILE A 99 3.12 -3.71 9.67
CA ILE A 99 3.09 -3.98 8.22
C ILE A 99 1.77 -4.61 7.80
N TYR A 100 1.26 -5.55 8.60
CA TYR A 100 -0.05 -6.15 8.36
C TYR A 100 -1.16 -5.08 8.35
N VAL A 101 -1.22 -4.22 9.37
CA VAL A 101 -2.24 -3.15 9.47
C VAL A 101 -2.12 -2.19 8.29
N PHE A 102 -0.90 -1.82 7.89
CA PHE A 102 -0.67 -0.97 6.73
C PHE A 102 -1.21 -1.59 5.43
N LEU A 103 -0.80 -2.83 5.14
CA LEU A 103 -1.27 -3.56 3.96
C LEU A 103 -2.78 -3.77 3.98
N HIS A 104 -3.35 -4.12 5.13
CA HIS A 104 -4.78 -4.30 5.30
C HIS A 104 -5.55 -3.01 5.02
N GLY A 105 -5.07 -1.87 5.52
CA GLY A 105 -5.65 -0.55 5.25
C GLY A 105 -5.64 -0.19 3.76
N LEU A 106 -4.52 -0.44 3.07
CA LEU A 106 -4.43 -0.22 1.62
C LEU A 106 -5.45 -1.07 0.84
N LEU A 107 -5.54 -2.37 1.18
CA LEU A 107 -6.47 -3.29 0.53
C LEU A 107 -7.94 -2.93 0.80
N ALA A 108 -8.27 -2.57 2.03
CA ALA A 108 -9.60 -2.11 2.40
C ALA A 108 -9.99 -0.86 1.59
N ASN A 109 -9.05 0.06 1.38
CA ASN A 109 -9.28 1.25 0.57
C ASN A 109 -9.55 0.90 -0.91
N ILE A 110 -8.77 -0.01 -1.49
CA ILE A 110 -9.02 -0.50 -2.85
C ILE A 110 -10.44 -1.08 -2.97
N LEU A 111 -10.81 -1.95 -2.04
CA LEU A 111 -12.10 -2.65 -2.04
C LEU A 111 -13.29 -1.72 -1.82
N ASN A 112 -13.19 -0.80 -0.87
CA ASN A 112 -14.31 0.06 -0.45
C ASN A 112 -14.59 1.17 -1.46
N HIS A 113 -13.57 1.61 -2.21
CA HIS A 113 -13.66 2.76 -3.12
C HIS A 113 -13.45 2.41 -4.59
N ASP A 114 -13.33 1.12 -4.94
CA ASP A 114 -13.14 0.63 -6.31
C ASP A 114 -11.90 1.25 -7.00
N TYR A 115 -10.80 1.31 -6.26
CA TYR A 115 -9.54 1.89 -6.75
C TYR A 115 -8.62 0.88 -7.47
N ASP A 116 -9.14 -0.28 -7.89
CA ASP A 116 -8.37 -1.30 -8.65
C ASP A 116 -7.67 -0.72 -9.90
N SER A 117 -8.26 0.32 -10.49
CA SER A 117 -7.72 1.02 -11.65
C SER A 117 -6.74 2.17 -11.32
N LYS A 118 -6.62 2.56 -10.04
CA LYS A 118 -5.87 3.74 -9.57
C LYS A 118 -4.75 3.41 -8.58
N LEU A 119 -4.87 2.34 -7.81
CA LEU A 119 -3.87 1.91 -6.82
C LEU A 119 -3.45 0.47 -7.09
N ARG A 120 -2.13 0.23 -7.19
CA ARG A 120 -1.53 -1.10 -7.24
C ARG A 120 -0.55 -1.30 -6.12
N ILE A 121 -0.59 -2.48 -5.50
CA ILE A 121 0.30 -2.86 -4.42
C ILE A 121 1.17 -4.03 -4.91
N PHE A 122 2.47 -3.88 -4.75
CA PHE A 122 3.47 -4.90 -5.02
C PHE A 122 4.17 -5.20 -3.71
N VAL A 123 4.33 -6.47 -3.38
CA VAL A 123 4.96 -6.91 -2.13
C VAL A 123 6.02 -7.97 -2.43
N SER A 124 7.13 -7.96 -1.71
CA SER A 124 8.08 -9.07 -1.74
C SER A 124 7.47 -10.32 -1.10
N LYS A 125 8.10 -11.48 -1.34
CA LYS A 125 7.69 -12.76 -0.74
C LYS A 125 7.66 -12.69 0.79
N GLU A 126 8.63 -12.03 1.40
CA GLU A 126 8.69 -11.87 2.86
C GLU A 126 7.49 -11.07 3.39
N ILE A 127 7.18 -9.95 2.73
CA ILE A 127 6.07 -9.07 3.11
C ILE A 127 4.72 -9.77 2.91
N LEU A 128 4.58 -10.51 1.80
CA LEU A 128 3.40 -11.34 1.57
C LEU A 128 3.25 -12.42 2.66
N ASN A 129 4.34 -13.08 3.05
CA ASN A 129 4.31 -14.07 4.13
C ASN A 129 3.88 -13.45 5.46
N ILE A 130 4.35 -12.24 5.80
CA ILE A 130 3.90 -11.49 6.97
C ILE A 130 2.40 -11.26 6.90
N TYR A 131 1.91 -10.72 5.78
CA TYR A 131 0.50 -10.44 5.59
C TYR A 131 -0.35 -11.70 5.76
N LEU A 132 0.01 -12.79 5.09
CA LEU A 132 -0.72 -14.06 5.14
C LEU A 132 -0.69 -14.70 6.54
N ARG A 133 0.44 -14.62 7.25
CA ARG A 133 0.56 -15.15 8.62
C ARG A 133 -0.30 -14.36 9.60
N GLU A 134 -0.26 -13.04 9.54
CA GLU A 134 -1.07 -12.19 10.41
C GLU A 134 -2.56 -12.24 10.01
N SER A 135 -2.89 -12.40 8.72
CA SER A 135 -4.28 -12.62 8.27
C SER A 135 -4.84 -13.96 8.72
N ASN A 136 -4.01 -15.01 8.76
CA ASN A 136 -4.39 -16.35 9.24
C ASN A 136 -4.67 -16.42 10.75
N ARG A 137 -4.38 -15.36 11.52
CA ARG A 137 -4.95 -15.21 12.88
C ARG A 137 -6.49 -15.08 12.84
N LEU A 138 -7.10 -14.97 11.65
CA LEU A 138 -8.54 -14.89 11.40
C LEU A 138 -9.09 -15.80 10.26
N LEU A 139 -8.57 -17.03 10.09
CA LEU A 139 -9.19 -18.21 9.41
C LEU A 139 -8.67 -18.63 8.01
N ASP A 140 -8.31 -19.92 7.95
CA ASP A 140 -8.59 -20.92 6.92
C ASP A 140 -8.57 -20.48 5.44
N LEU A 141 -7.38 -20.43 4.84
CA LEU A 141 -7.24 -20.62 3.40
C LEU A 141 -6.16 -21.66 3.11
N ASP A 142 -6.63 -22.82 2.68
CA ASP A 142 -5.85 -23.90 2.08
C ASP A 142 -5.09 -23.32 0.87
N THR A 143 -3.85 -22.91 1.09
CA THR A 143 -3.01 -22.22 0.13
C THR A 143 -1.93 -23.17 -0.33
N ASN A 144 -1.91 -23.46 -1.63
CA ASN A 144 -0.94 -24.39 -2.20
C ASN A 144 0.38 -23.63 -2.48
N PRO A 145 1.53 -24.11 -2.00
CA PRO A 145 2.83 -23.44 -2.21
C PRO A 145 3.21 -23.17 -3.68
N TYR A 146 2.53 -23.82 -4.65
CA TYR A 146 2.69 -23.57 -6.08
C TYR A 146 1.96 -22.33 -6.61
N ASP A 147 1.08 -21.70 -5.83
CA ASP A 147 0.38 -20.47 -6.22
C ASP A 147 1.30 -19.22 -6.15
N PHE A 148 2.56 -19.40 -5.74
CA PHE A 148 3.53 -18.33 -5.57
C PHE A 148 4.73 -18.55 -6.51
N VAL A 149 4.93 -17.63 -7.46
CA VAL A 149 6.15 -17.59 -8.27
C VAL A 149 7.24 -16.92 -7.44
N ILE A 150 8.28 -17.70 -7.13
CA ILE A 150 9.45 -17.30 -6.35
C ILE A 150 10.47 -16.70 -7.31
N TYR A 151 10.93 -15.48 -7.03
CA TYR A 151 12.25 -14.98 -7.44
C TYR A 151 13.07 -14.72 -6.19
#